data_AF-A0A9N9JHE4-F1
#
_entry.id   AF-A0A9N9JHE4-F1
#
_cell.length_a   1.000
_cell.length_b   1.000
_cell.length_c   1.000
_cell.angle_alpha   90.00
_cell.angle_beta   90.00
_cell.angle_gamma   90.00
#
_symmetry.space_group_name_H-M   'P 1'
#
loop_
_entity.id
_entity.type
_entity.pdbx_description
1 polymer ?
#
loop_
_entity_poly.entity_id
_entity_poly.type
_entity_poly.pdbx_seq_one_letter_code
_entity_poly.pdbx_strand_id
1 'polypeptide(L)'
;MRKQVVDIVNNRYLSITQVFQCLHLAPSMVKSIVDHFDKEDRIVFKPCGGDRRSKLNSEHRIFLKTQMEINPSITINELHQNLLERFSDLQ
;
A
#
# COMPACT_ATOMS: atom_id res chain seq x y z
N MET A 1 -15.28 7.53 -9.71
CA MET A 1 -15.32 8.69 -8.78
C MET A 1 -14.02 9.50 -8.75
N ARG A 2 -12.91 9.06 -8.13
CA ARG A 2 -11.64 9.85 -8.10
C ARG A 2 -11.11 10.21 -9.49
N LYS A 3 -11.20 9.27 -10.44
CA LYS A 3 -10.81 9.50 -11.85
C LYS A 3 -11.64 10.57 -12.53
N GLN A 4 -12.95 10.56 -12.31
CA GLN A 4 -13.85 11.60 -12.85
C GLN A 4 -13.57 12.98 -12.25
N VAL A 5 -13.21 13.06 -10.96
CA VAL A 5 -12.80 14.34 -10.34
C VAL A 5 -11.56 14.89 -11.03
N VAL A 6 -10.50 14.08 -11.17
CA VAL A 6 -9.26 14.48 -11.85
C VAL A 6 -9.54 14.86 -13.30
N ASP A 7 -10.29 14.04 -14.04
CA ASP A 7 -10.60 14.29 -15.45
C ASP A 7 -11.40 15.59 -15.62
N ILE A 8 -12.33 15.90 -14.73
CA ILE A 8 -13.14 17.13 -14.81
C ILE A 8 -12.32 18.37 -14.42
N VAL A 9 -11.49 18.29 -13.38
CA VAL A 9 -10.66 19.42 -12.95
C VAL A 9 -9.57 19.72 -13.98
N ASN A 10 -8.85 18.70 -14.43
CA ASN A 10 -7.68 18.89 -15.29
C ASN A 10 -8.01 19.04 -16.78
N ASN A 11 -9.05 18.35 -17.29
CA ASN A 11 -9.39 18.45 -18.72
C ASN A 11 -10.49 19.46 -19.04
N ARG A 12 -11.36 19.80 -18.07
CA ARG A 12 -12.46 20.76 -18.28
C ARG A 12 -12.25 22.10 -17.56
N TYR A 13 -11.12 22.26 -16.86
CA TYR A 13 -10.76 23.47 -16.12
C TYR A 13 -11.87 23.99 -15.19
N LEU A 14 -12.68 23.07 -14.65
CA LEU A 14 -13.75 23.45 -13.72
C LEU A 14 -13.18 23.69 -12.33
N SER A 15 -13.65 24.75 -11.69
CA SER A 15 -13.32 25.05 -10.30
C SER A 15 -13.85 23.98 -9.34
N ILE A 16 -13.20 23.82 -8.18
CA ILE A 16 -13.59 22.88 -7.12
C ILE A 16 -15.08 23.03 -6.75
N THR A 17 -15.60 24.26 -6.72
CA THR A 17 -17.01 24.57 -6.43
C THR A 17 -17.96 24.01 -7.47
N GLN A 18 -17.60 24.06 -8.75
CA GLN A 18 -18.39 23.50 -9.85
C GLN A 18 -18.36 21.96 -9.84
N VAL A 19 -17.24 21.36 -9.46
CA VAL A 19 -17.12 19.91 -9.31
C VAL A 19 -18.02 19.38 -8.20
N PHE A 20 -18.18 20.11 -7.09
CA PHE A 20 -19.18 19.80 -6.06
C PHE A 20 -20.60 19.78 -6.65
N GLN A 21 -20.98 20.78 -7.44
CA GLN A 21 -22.31 20.86 -8.03
C GLN A 21 -22.58 19.71 -9.02
N CYS A 22 -21.56 19.24 -9.74
CA CYS A 22 -21.71 18.16 -10.72
C CYS A 22 -21.66 16.76 -10.10
N LEU A 23 -20.84 16.54 -9.05
CA LEU A 23 -20.58 15.20 -8.49
C LEU A 23 -21.14 15.00 -7.09
N HIS A 24 -21.71 16.05 -6.48
CA HIS A 24 -22.20 16.05 -5.09
C HIS A 24 -21.17 15.56 -4.06
N LEU A 25 -19.89 15.86 -4.31
CA LEU A 25 -18.77 15.52 -3.42
C LEU A 25 -18.37 16.71 -2.57
N ALA A 26 -18.18 16.50 -1.27
CA ALA A 26 -17.73 17.57 -0.36
C ALA A 26 -16.50 18.31 -0.92
N PRO A 27 -16.43 19.65 -0.86
CA PRO A 27 -15.30 20.41 -1.42
C PRO A 27 -13.94 19.99 -0.86
N SER A 28 -13.88 19.60 0.41
CA SER A 28 -12.68 19.05 1.05
C SER A 28 -12.21 17.73 0.43
N MET A 29 -13.14 16.88 0.00
CA MET A 29 -12.85 15.63 -0.68
C MET A 29 -12.34 15.86 -2.10
N VAL A 30 -12.97 16.79 -2.85
CA VAL A 30 -12.51 17.18 -4.19
C VAL A 30 -11.09 17.73 -4.12
N LYS A 31 -10.85 18.68 -3.20
CA LYS A 31 -9.52 19.24 -2.96
C LYS A 31 -8.49 18.17 -2.61
N SER A 32 -8.81 17.29 -1.66
CA SER A 32 -7.91 16.19 -1.28
C SER A 32 -7.57 15.26 -2.44
N ILE A 33 -8.52 14.97 -3.34
CA ILE A 33 -8.28 14.14 -4.51
C ILE A 33 -7.34 14.85 -5.50
N VAL A 34 -7.56 16.14 -5.76
CA VAL A 34 -6.71 16.96 -6.65
C VAL A 34 -5.30 17.09 -6.08
N ASP A 35 -5.15 17.51 -4.82
CA ASP A 35 -3.85 17.66 -4.15
C ASP A 35 -3.04 16.34 -4.18
N HIS A 36 -3.73 15.19 -4.02
CA HIS A 36 -3.08 13.88 -4.12
C HIS A 36 -2.67 13.53 -5.55
N PHE A 37 -3.47 13.89 -6.55
CA PHE A 37 -3.14 13.68 -7.94
C PHE A 37 -1.96 14.53 -8.37
N ASP A 38 -1.96 15.83 -8.05
CA ASP A 38 -0.88 16.76 -8.39
C ASP A 38 0.47 16.34 -7.77
N LYS A 39 0.43 15.73 -6.59
CA LYS A 39 1.62 15.24 -5.90
C LYS A 39 2.19 13.94 -6.50
N GLU A 40 1.33 12.99 -6.84
CA GLU A 40 1.74 11.62 -7.18
C GLU A 40 1.64 11.31 -8.69
N ASP A 41 1.11 12.25 -9.48
CA ASP A 41 0.77 12.15 -10.91
C ASP A 41 -0.10 10.92 -11.26
N ARG A 42 -0.82 10.39 -10.27
CA ARG A 42 -1.66 9.22 -10.40
C ARG A 42 -2.68 9.11 -9.28
N ILE A 43 -3.74 8.38 -9.56
CA ILE A 43 -4.78 8.09 -8.55
C ILE A 43 -4.34 6.87 -7.74
N VAL A 44 -3.81 7.13 -6.54
CA VAL A 44 -3.39 6.08 -5.62
C VAL A 44 -4.55 5.68 -4.70
N PHE A 45 -4.89 4.40 -4.67
CA PHE A 45 -5.73 3.81 -3.64
C PHE A 45 -4.82 3.33 -2.51
N LYS A 46 -4.72 4.11 -1.44
CA LYS A 46 -4.05 3.63 -0.22
C LYS A 46 -4.92 2.52 0.39
N PRO A 47 -4.33 1.38 0.78
CA PRO A 47 -5.07 0.35 1.50
C PRO A 47 -5.65 0.95 2.79
N CYS A 48 -6.95 0.75 3.01
CA CYS A 48 -7.63 1.21 4.21
C CYS A 48 -7.43 0.17 5.32
N GLY A 49 -6.65 0.51 6.35
CA GLY A 49 -6.42 -0.34 7.50
C GLY A 49 -5.46 -1.51 7.24
N GLY A 50 -5.56 -2.54 8.09
CA GLY A 50 -4.69 -3.71 8.12
C GLY A 50 -3.91 -3.81 9.45
N ASP A 51 -3.72 -5.04 9.94
CA ASP A 51 -2.82 -5.29 11.07
C ASP A 51 -1.37 -5.19 10.56
N ARG A 52 -0.64 -4.20 11.05
CA ARG A 52 0.78 -3.99 10.72
C ARG A 52 1.71 -4.82 11.60
N ARG A 53 1.17 -5.56 12.58
CA ARG A 53 1.97 -6.42 13.46
C ARG A 53 2.46 -7.62 12.65
N SER A 54 3.77 -7.66 12.44
CA SER A 54 4.44 -8.82 11.89
C SER A 54 4.85 -9.74 13.03
N LYS A 55 4.55 -11.04 12.91
CA LYS A 55 5.16 -12.05 13.79
C LYS A 55 6.67 -12.20 13.56
N LEU A 56 7.14 -11.83 12.37
CA LEU A 56 8.54 -11.89 11.99
C LEU A 56 9.20 -10.51 12.13
N ASN A 57 10.26 -10.43 12.93
CA ASN A 57 11.10 -9.25 13.03
C ASN A 57 12.07 -9.16 11.83
N SER A 58 12.96 -8.15 11.83
CA SER A 58 13.94 -7.95 10.76
C SER A 58 14.96 -9.08 10.67
N GLU A 59 15.40 -9.63 11.80
CA GLU A 59 16.40 -10.71 11.84
C GLU A 59 15.84 -12.01 11.29
N HIS A 60 14.60 -12.35 11.63
CA HIS A 60 13.89 -13.50 11.06
C HIS A 60 13.83 -13.41 9.53
N ARG A 61 13.54 -12.22 9.00
CA ARG A 61 13.43 -11.98 7.54
C ARG A 61 14.79 -12.09 6.84
N ILE A 62 15.85 -11.56 7.46
CA ILE A 62 17.22 -11.69 6.94
C ILE A 62 17.62 -13.15 6.89
N PHE A 63 17.37 -13.90 7.97
CA PHE A 63 17.67 -15.33 8.02
C PHE A 63 16.97 -16.12 6.93
N LEU A 64 15.65 -15.93 6.75
CA LEU A 64 14.89 -16.60 5.68
C LEU A 64 15.47 -16.29 4.30
N LYS A 65 15.82 -15.03 4.05
CA LYS A 65 16.43 -14.61 2.79
C LYS A 65 17.78 -15.30 2.56
N THR A 66 18.65 -15.33 3.57
CA THR A 66 19.94 -16.03 3.49
C THR A 66 19.77 -17.53 3.23
N GLN A 67 18.81 -18.19 3.88
CA GLN A 67 18.55 -19.62 3.65
C GLN A 67 18.10 -19.91 2.22
N MET A 68 17.24 -19.06 1.65
CA MET A 68 16.81 -19.16 0.26
C MET A 68 17.94 -18.87 -0.75
N GLU A 69 18.87 -17.98 -0.40
CA GLU A 69 20.07 -17.70 -1.22
C GLU A 69 21.07 -18.86 -1.20
N ILE A 70 21.25 -19.52 -0.05
CA ILE A 70 22.15 -20.68 0.11
C ILE A 70 21.59 -21.92 -0.59
N ASN A 71 20.29 -22.18 -0.43
CA ASN A 71 19.61 -23.31 -1.07
C ASN A 71 18.32 -22.84 -1.75
N PRO A 72 18.37 -22.49 -3.04
CA PRO A 72 17.19 -22.05 -3.79
C PRO A 72 16.07 -23.09 -3.93
N SER A 73 16.38 -24.37 -3.69
CA SER A 73 15.42 -25.48 -3.75
C SER A 73 14.84 -25.87 -2.39
N ILE A 74 15.19 -25.14 -1.31
CA ILE A 74 14.67 -25.40 0.03
C ILE A 74 13.15 -25.28 0.04
N THR A 75 12.49 -26.23 0.69
CA THR A 75 11.03 -26.21 0.82
C THR A 75 10.58 -25.26 1.92
N ILE A 76 9.32 -24.82 1.86
CA ILE A 76 8.73 -23.98 2.90
C ILE A 76 8.75 -24.66 4.27
N ASN A 77 8.54 -25.99 4.30
CA ASN A 77 8.56 -26.76 5.55
C ASN A 77 9.94 -26.79 6.18
N GLU A 78 10.99 -26.99 5.39
CA GLU A 78 12.38 -26.96 5.86
C GLU A 78 12.77 -25.56 6.35
N LEU A 79 12.41 -24.51 5.61
CA LEU A 79 12.61 -23.12 6.05
C LEU A 79 11.92 -22.84 7.38
N HIS A 80 10.70 -23.35 7.57
CA HIS A 80 9.94 -23.19 8.80
C HIS A 80 10.61 -23.90 9.97
N GLN A 81 11.07 -25.14 9.79
CA GLN A 81 11.82 -25.86 10.83
C GLN A 81 13.12 -25.12 11.17
N ASN A 82 13.91 -24.73 10.17
CA ASN A 82 15.15 -23.97 10.38
C ASN A 82 14.90 -22.64 11.12
N LEU A 83 13.77 -21.99 10.87
CA LEU A 83 13.39 -20.76 11.56
C LEU A 83 13.04 -21.02 13.03
N LEU A 84 12.27 -22.07 13.33
CA LEU A 84 11.88 -22.44 14.69
C LEU A 84 13.04 -23.00 15.52
N GLU A 85 14.00 -23.68 14.88
CA GLU A 85 15.23 -24.15 15.50
C GLU A 85 16.15 -22.98 15.87
N ARG A 86 16.20 -21.94 15.02
CA ARG A 86 17.09 -20.79 15.21
C ARG A 86 16.54 -19.75 16.18
N PHE A 87 15.23 -19.57 16.22
CA PHE A 87 14.57 -18.47 16.93
C PHE A 87 13.51 -19.00 17.91
N SER A 88 13.85 -19.02 19.19
CA SER A 88 12.97 -19.51 20.27
C SER A 88 11.76 -18.59 20.55
N ASP A 89 11.78 -17.35 20.07
CA ASP A 89 10.69 -16.39 20.21
C ASP A 89 9.50 -16.67 19.26
N LEU A 90 9.65 -17.64 18.35
CA LEU A 90 8.63 -18.07 17.41
C LEU A 90 8.00 -19.44 17.76
N GLN A 91 8.47 -20.10 18.83
CA GLN A 91 7.91 -21.34 19.39
C GLN A 91 6.73 -21.05 20.30
#